data_AF-D7FWC2-F1
#
_entry.id   AF-D7FWC2-F1
#
_cell.length_a   1.000
_cell.length_b   1.000
_cell.length_c   1.000
_cell.angle_alpha   90.00
_cell.angle_beta   90.00
_cell.angle_gamma   90.00
#
_symmetry.space_group_name_H-M   'P 1'
#
loop_
_entity.id
_entity.type
_entity.pdbx_description
1 polymer ?
#
loop_
_entity_poly.entity_id
_entity_poly.type
_entity_poly.pdbx_seq_one_letter_code
_entity_poly.pdbx_strand_id
1 'polypeptide(L)'
;MTKRILEQAREQRDEMEEEEEEAEAPGVAGGGGRGLVGDQRFSFATPVPGGSPGGLRQDDSDDDDDDDDEEEEEYEEGLADEVAMSEAEERLVSSFMNAAPFQRRSLADIIMEKIREKEEGETRAAGMGGGGDEDEDGMPRLPPKVVEVYGAIGKMLKSYTAGKLPKAFKIIPSLTNWEQVLWLTRPEQWSSHAMLAATKIFASNFNAKMAQRFYNVFLLEACRTDILENRRLNYHLYEALRKSVYKPAAFYKGMLLPLASAGDCTLREAAIFASVLSRVTIPANHSAVALLKLAQLPYNGATSLFIRVLLNKKYALPYKVIDSLVDHFMTFTTETRVLPVLWHQSLLVFAQRYRGDITRADKDRLKELLKAQQHHQITPEVRRQLFMGSCRGEPKGSLASTPRSTNDAMATG
;
A
#
# COMPACT_ATOMS: atom_id res chain seq x y z
N MET A 1 1.55 8.81 30.46
CA MET A 1 2.09 7.95 29.38
C MET A 1 1.30 6.65 29.16
N THR A 2 0.75 5.95 30.17
CA THR A 2 0.10 4.63 29.99
C THR A 2 -1.27 4.63 29.29
N LYS A 3 -2.12 5.66 29.44
CA LYS A 3 -3.45 5.69 28.79
C LYS A 3 -3.39 5.82 27.27
N ARG A 4 -2.50 6.68 26.76
CA ARG A 4 -2.36 6.97 25.32
C ARG A 4 -1.81 5.75 24.55
N ILE A 5 -0.90 4.99 25.17
CA ILE A 5 -0.37 3.73 24.62
C ILE A 5 -1.44 2.64 24.63
N LEU A 6 -2.24 2.52 25.71
CA LEU A 6 -3.35 1.56 25.78
C LEU A 6 -4.45 1.85 24.76
N GLU A 7 -4.72 3.13 24.49
CA GLU A 7 -5.69 3.58 23.49
C GLU A 7 -5.20 3.31 22.07
N GLN A 8 -3.94 3.63 21.77
CA GLN A 8 -3.32 3.27 20.48
C GLN A 8 -3.26 1.75 20.25
N ALA A 9 -2.96 0.96 21.29
CA ALA A 9 -2.96 -0.49 21.18
C ALA A 9 -4.36 -1.08 20.95
N ARG A 10 -5.41 -0.41 21.46
CA ARG A 10 -6.80 -0.78 21.21
C ARG A 10 -7.24 -0.39 19.80
N GLU A 11 -6.91 0.82 19.35
CA GLU A 11 -7.17 1.24 17.96
C GLU A 11 -6.45 0.33 16.96
N GLN A 12 -5.20 -0.05 17.20
CA GLN A 12 -4.49 -1.02 16.36
C GLN A 12 -5.18 -2.39 16.35
N ARG A 13 -5.75 -2.84 17.47
CA ARG A 13 -6.51 -4.10 17.54
C ARG A 13 -7.82 -4.02 16.78
N ASP A 14 -8.58 -2.94 16.97
CA ASP A 14 -9.85 -2.74 16.29
C ASP A 14 -9.62 -2.57 14.76
N GLU A 15 -8.54 -1.89 14.35
CA GLU A 15 -8.12 -1.83 12.94
C GLU A 15 -7.70 -3.21 12.39
N MET A 16 -7.01 -4.04 13.20
CA MET A 16 -6.68 -5.41 12.80
C MET A 16 -7.92 -6.29 12.62
N GLU A 17 -8.90 -6.19 13.52
CA GLU A 17 -10.17 -6.92 13.43
C GLU A 17 -10.97 -6.48 12.19
N GLU A 18 -11.05 -5.17 11.91
CA GLU A 18 -11.67 -4.67 10.67
C GLU A 18 -10.97 -5.20 9.41
N GLU A 19 -9.64 -5.26 9.39
CA GLU A 19 -8.88 -5.79 8.25
C GLU A 19 -9.04 -7.30 8.05
N GLU A 20 -9.10 -8.06 9.14
CA GLU A 20 -9.38 -9.50 9.08
C GLU A 20 -10.80 -9.75 8.55
N GLU A 21 -11.80 -9.01 9.04
CA GLU A 21 -13.18 -9.09 8.55
C GLU A 21 -13.30 -8.72 7.06
N GLU A 22 -12.63 -7.65 6.60
CA GLU A 22 -12.57 -7.29 5.19
C GLU A 22 -11.84 -8.31 4.31
N ALA A 23 -10.88 -9.05 4.88
CA ALA A 23 -10.19 -10.13 4.19
C ALA A 23 -11.05 -11.41 4.13
N GLU A 24 -11.91 -11.64 5.11
CA GLU A 24 -12.85 -12.77 5.15
C GLU A 24 -14.13 -12.53 4.35
N ALA A 25 -14.48 -11.28 4.05
CA ALA A 25 -15.62 -10.95 3.20
C ALA A 25 -15.37 -11.38 1.73
N PRO A 26 -16.23 -12.25 1.15
CA PRO A 26 -16.13 -12.58 -0.27
C PRO A 26 -16.47 -11.35 -1.12
N GLY A 27 -15.65 -11.08 -2.15
CA GLY A 27 -15.83 -9.92 -3.03
C GLY A 27 -17.18 -9.93 -3.73
N VAL A 28 -18.05 -8.96 -3.40
CA VAL A 28 -19.29 -8.70 -4.13
C VAL A 28 -19.07 -7.55 -5.09
N ALA A 29 -19.01 -7.88 -6.38
CA ALA A 29 -19.15 -6.93 -7.46
C ALA A 29 -20.62 -6.47 -7.56
N GLY A 30 -20.83 -5.15 -7.53
CA GLY A 30 -21.87 -4.38 -8.23
C GLY A 30 -23.36 -4.79 -8.13
N GLY A 31 -24.19 -3.88 -7.61
CA GLY A 31 -25.62 -3.83 -7.92
C GLY A 31 -26.48 -3.20 -6.81
N GLY A 32 -26.98 -1.98 -7.05
CA GLY A 32 -27.78 -1.22 -6.07
C GLY A 32 -29.20 -1.73 -5.86
N GLY A 33 -29.84 -1.26 -4.78
CA GLY A 33 -31.27 -1.44 -4.54
C GLY A 33 -31.66 -1.31 -3.06
N ARG A 34 -32.42 -0.26 -2.75
CA ARG A 34 -32.99 0.16 -1.45
C ARG A 34 -33.83 -0.90 -0.70
N GLY A 35 -33.93 -0.72 0.63
CA GLY A 35 -35.09 -1.09 1.47
C GLY A 35 -34.68 -1.70 2.82
N LEU A 36 -34.46 -0.88 3.87
CA LEU A 36 -35.37 -0.55 4.97
C LEU A 36 -35.74 -1.68 5.97
N VAL A 37 -35.61 -1.29 7.24
CA VAL A 37 -36.25 -1.77 8.49
C VAL A 37 -35.53 -2.86 9.30
N GLY A 38 -35.28 -2.55 10.57
CA GLY A 38 -35.29 -3.55 11.64
C GLY A 38 -34.33 -3.32 12.81
N ASP A 39 -34.53 -2.20 13.52
CA ASP A 39 -34.12 -1.94 14.91
C ASP A 39 -34.23 -3.18 15.82
N GLN A 40 -33.17 -3.50 16.57
CA GLN A 40 -33.32 -3.99 17.95
C GLN A 40 -32.02 -3.81 18.76
N ARG A 41 -32.07 -2.79 19.61
CA ARG A 41 -31.16 -2.51 20.71
C ARG A 41 -31.21 -3.64 21.75
N PHE A 42 -30.05 -4.09 22.22
CA PHE A 42 -29.92 -4.75 23.52
C PHE A 42 -29.01 -3.93 24.43
N SER A 43 -29.63 -3.39 25.47
CA SER A 43 -29.05 -2.62 26.56
C SER A 43 -28.39 -3.51 27.61
N PHE A 44 -27.23 -3.13 28.11
CA PHE A 44 -26.86 -3.44 29.49
C PHE A 44 -26.28 -2.20 30.17
N ALA A 45 -26.85 -1.86 31.32
CA ALA A 45 -26.63 -0.62 32.04
C ALA A 45 -25.96 -0.89 33.40
N THR A 46 -24.98 -0.03 33.72
CA THR A 46 -24.63 0.53 35.05
C THR A 46 -23.92 -0.35 36.09
N PRO A 47 -23.23 0.21 37.12
CA PRO A 47 -23.18 1.61 37.55
C PRO A 47 -21.79 2.23 37.86
N VAL A 48 -21.78 3.57 37.80
CA VAL A 48 -20.80 4.49 38.40
C VAL A 48 -21.23 4.85 39.83
N PRO A 49 -20.30 5.18 40.75
CA PRO A 49 -20.58 6.15 41.81
C PRO A 49 -19.70 7.40 41.66
N GLY A 50 -20.33 8.57 41.75
CA GLY A 50 -19.71 9.88 41.62
C GLY A 50 -19.18 10.47 42.92
N GLY A 51 -18.45 11.58 42.76
CA GLY A 51 -18.03 12.50 43.82
C GLY A 51 -17.18 13.64 43.24
N SER A 52 -17.72 14.86 43.19
CA SER A 52 -17.00 16.13 42.95
C SER A 52 -16.93 16.92 44.29
N PRO A 53 -16.40 18.16 44.39
CA PRO A 53 -15.53 18.95 43.49
C PRO A 53 -14.33 19.65 44.20
N GLY A 54 -13.41 20.23 43.43
CA GLY A 54 -12.67 21.44 43.85
C GLY A 54 -11.14 21.35 43.90
N GLY A 55 -10.46 22.21 43.13
CA GLY A 55 -9.02 22.43 43.27
C GLY A 55 -8.38 23.04 42.02
N LEU A 56 -8.42 24.38 41.91
CA LEU A 56 -7.63 25.18 40.98
C LEU A 56 -6.14 24.84 41.11
N ARG A 57 -5.50 24.37 40.03
CA ARG A 57 -4.06 24.52 39.82
C ARG A 57 -3.78 24.80 38.34
N GLN A 58 -3.33 26.03 38.15
CA GLN A 58 -2.60 26.52 37.00
C GLN A 58 -1.21 25.87 37.06
N ASP A 59 -0.84 25.14 36.01
CA ASP A 59 0.54 24.71 35.79
C ASP A 59 0.79 24.77 34.29
N ASP A 60 1.46 25.84 33.89
CA ASP A 60 2.11 25.99 32.60
C ASP A 60 3.28 25.00 32.55
N SER A 61 3.16 23.99 31.70
CA SER A 61 4.26 23.12 31.32
C SER A 61 4.19 22.95 29.80
N ASP A 62 4.61 24.01 29.09
CA ASP A 62 5.14 23.89 27.73
C ASP A 62 6.44 23.09 27.84
N ASP A 63 6.33 21.76 27.68
CA ASP A 63 7.45 20.88 27.38
C ASP A 63 6.97 19.93 26.26
N ASP A 64 6.87 20.51 25.06
CA ASP A 64 6.80 19.74 23.81
C ASP A 64 8.20 19.14 23.58
N ASP A 65 8.45 18.00 24.22
CA ASP A 65 9.50 17.05 23.81
C ASP A 65 9.11 16.50 22.42
N ASP A 66 9.42 17.25 21.37
CA ASP A 66 9.66 16.68 20.04
C ASP A 66 11.01 15.94 20.14
N ASP A 67 10.98 14.69 20.61
CA ASP A 67 12.03 13.69 20.37
C ASP A 67 12.08 13.44 18.86
N ASP A 68 12.75 14.34 18.14
CA ASP A 68 13.22 14.15 16.77
C ASP A 68 14.45 13.23 16.87
N ASP A 69 14.20 11.93 17.10
CA ASP A 69 15.13 10.87 16.74
C ASP A 69 15.19 10.83 15.20
N GLU A 70 15.84 11.82 14.60
CA GLU A 70 16.37 11.74 13.25
C GLU A 70 17.55 10.77 13.29
N GLU A 71 17.25 9.48 13.31
CA GLU A 71 18.16 8.48 12.74
C GLU A 71 18.31 8.84 11.25
N GLU A 72 19.32 9.65 10.93
CA GLU A 72 19.91 9.76 9.60
C GLU A 72 20.44 8.37 9.22
N GLU A 73 19.56 7.49 8.77
CA GLU A 73 19.97 6.29 8.06
C GLU A 73 20.61 6.75 6.75
N GLU A 74 21.95 6.72 6.74
CA GLU A 74 22.80 6.93 5.58
C GLU A 74 22.24 6.14 4.39
N TYR A 75 22.02 6.85 3.29
CA TYR A 75 21.46 6.28 2.08
C TYR A 75 22.48 5.33 1.47
N GLU A 76 22.43 4.06 1.87
CA GLU A 76 23.21 3.03 1.20
C GLU A 76 22.62 2.85 -0.21
N GLU A 77 23.36 3.33 -1.20
CA GLU A 77 23.07 3.34 -2.64
C GLU A 77 22.96 1.91 -3.24
N GLY A 78 23.05 0.86 -2.42
CA GLY A 78 23.25 -0.52 -2.84
C GLY A 78 22.03 -1.29 -3.37
N LEU A 79 20.83 -0.69 -3.41
CA LEU A 79 19.61 -1.41 -3.84
C LEU A 79 19.13 -1.09 -5.26
N ALA A 80 19.73 -0.07 -5.89
CA ALA A 80 19.58 0.09 -7.35
C ALA A 80 20.18 -1.12 -8.09
N ASP A 81 21.17 -1.79 -7.50
CA ASP A 81 21.81 -2.99 -8.05
C ASP A 81 21.00 -4.29 -7.84
N GLU A 82 20.18 -4.42 -6.79
CA GLU A 82 19.34 -5.63 -6.57
C GLU A 82 18.10 -5.70 -7.49
N VAL A 83 17.77 -4.60 -8.17
CA VAL A 83 16.70 -4.52 -9.17
C VAL A 83 17.27 -4.11 -10.55
N ALA A 84 18.59 -4.14 -10.73
CA ALA A 84 19.22 -3.89 -12.02
C ALA A 84 18.81 -5.00 -13.00
N MET A 85 17.80 -4.71 -13.81
CA MET A 85 17.33 -5.58 -14.88
C MET A 85 18.18 -5.33 -16.12
N SER A 86 18.56 -6.40 -16.81
CA SER A 86 19.10 -6.26 -18.16
C SER A 86 18.05 -5.66 -19.10
N GLU A 87 18.48 -4.96 -20.14
CA GLU A 87 17.57 -4.35 -21.12
C GLU A 87 16.61 -5.38 -21.76
N ALA A 88 17.04 -6.64 -21.86
CA ALA A 88 16.21 -7.74 -22.34
C ALA A 88 15.10 -8.11 -21.34
N GLU A 89 15.39 -8.11 -20.05
CA GLU A 89 14.41 -8.35 -18.98
C GLU A 89 13.42 -7.21 -18.88
N GLU A 90 13.86 -5.96 -19.04
CA GLU A 90 12.97 -4.80 -19.04
C GLU A 90 11.97 -4.86 -20.20
N ARG A 91 12.41 -5.27 -21.39
CA ARG A 91 11.53 -5.45 -22.56
C ARG A 91 10.53 -6.59 -22.35
N LEU A 92 10.96 -7.70 -21.75
CA LEU A 92 10.07 -8.82 -21.44
C LEU A 92 9.04 -8.40 -20.40
N VAL A 93 9.44 -7.75 -19.30
CA VAL A 93 8.46 -7.30 -18.31
C VAL A 93 7.51 -6.25 -18.91
N SER A 94 8.02 -5.35 -19.77
CA SER A 94 7.19 -4.40 -20.50
C SER A 94 6.15 -5.07 -21.40
N SER A 95 6.43 -6.27 -21.94
CA SER A 95 5.43 -7.03 -22.72
C SER A 95 4.27 -7.60 -21.88
N PHE A 96 4.45 -7.67 -20.56
CA PHE A 96 3.40 -7.99 -19.58
C PHE A 96 2.84 -6.74 -18.88
N MET A 97 3.30 -5.55 -19.27
CA MET A 97 2.66 -4.29 -18.92
C MET A 97 1.64 -3.95 -20.00
N ASN A 98 0.56 -3.26 -19.62
CA ASN A 98 -0.50 -2.93 -20.56
C ASN A 98 0.06 -1.98 -21.64
N ALA A 99 0.01 -2.39 -22.91
CA ALA A 99 0.66 -1.68 -24.02
C ALA A 99 0.01 -0.34 -24.38
N ALA A 100 -1.16 -0.05 -23.79
CA ALA A 100 -1.81 1.24 -23.86
C ALA A 100 -2.12 1.69 -22.42
N PRO A 101 -1.26 2.51 -21.78
CA PRO A 101 -1.75 3.30 -20.67
C PRO A 101 -2.90 4.13 -21.25
N PHE A 102 -4.14 3.89 -20.79
CA PHE A 102 -5.21 4.85 -20.99
C PHE A 102 -4.61 6.22 -20.67
N GLN A 103 -4.77 7.15 -21.60
CA GLN A 103 -4.21 8.50 -21.54
C GLN A 103 -4.36 9.01 -20.10
N ARG A 104 -3.25 9.05 -19.36
CA ARG A 104 -3.26 9.28 -17.91
C ARG A 104 -3.81 10.68 -17.70
N ARG A 105 -5.07 10.79 -17.27
CA ARG A 105 -5.64 12.03 -16.78
C ARG A 105 -5.67 11.90 -15.28
N SER A 106 -4.91 12.73 -14.57
CA SER A 106 -5.00 12.78 -13.11
C SER A 106 -6.44 13.15 -12.73
N LEU A 107 -6.90 12.72 -11.56
CA LEU A 107 -8.18 13.20 -11.04
C LEU A 107 -8.17 14.73 -10.92
N ALA A 108 -7.01 15.32 -10.62
CA ALA A 108 -6.77 16.75 -10.66
C ALA A 108 -6.98 17.34 -12.06
N ASP A 109 -6.50 16.67 -13.11
CA ASP A 109 -6.68 17.10 -14.50
C ASP A 109 -8.14 17.03 -14.94
N ILE A 110 -8.86 15.97 -14.57
CA ILE A 110 -10.29 15.80 -14.88
C ILE A 110 -11.12 16.85 -14.15
N ILE A 111 -10.78 17.16 -12.90
CA ILE A 111 -11.45 18.19 -12.11
C ILE A 111 -11.13 19.59 -12.66
N MET A 112 -9.87 19.88 -12.98
CA MET A 112 -9.46 21.16 -13.56
C MET A 112 -9.99 21.37 -14.98
N GLU A 113 -10.08 20.31 -15.80
CA GLU A 113 -10.70 20.34 -17.12
C GLU A 113 -12.20 20.61 -16.99
N LYS A 114 -12.90 19.94 -16.06
CA LYS A 114 -14.32 20.23 -15.76
C LYS A 114 -14.56 21.62 -15.19
N ILE A 115 -13.67 22.12 -14.32
CA ILE A 115 -13.75 23.50 -13.81
C ILE A 115 -13.56 24.48 -14.97
N ARG A 116 -12.58 24.26 -15.84
CA ARG A 116 -12.34 25.11 -17.02
C ARG A 116 -13.50 25.07 -18.01
N GLU A 117 -14.07 23.89 -18.27
CA GLU A 117 -15.26 23.73 -19.11
C GLU A 117 -16.49 24.45 -18.52
N LYS A 118 -16.64 24.45 -17.19
CA LYS A 118 -17.70 25.16 -16.48
C LYS A 118 -17.48 26.67 -16.50
N GLU A 119 -16.25 27.15 -16.28
CA GLU A 119 -15.88 28.58 -16.38
C GLU A 119 -16.02 29.11 -17.82
N GLU A 120 -15.66 28.32 -18.83
CA GLU A 120 -15.86 28.63 -20.25
C GLU A 120 -17.36 28.59 -20.64
N GLY A 121 -18.16 27.75 -19.98
CA GLY A 121 -19.62 27.70 -20.10
C GLY A 121 -20.31 28.90 -19.45
N GLU A 122 -19.87 29.29 -18.25
CA GLU A 122 -20.38 30.44 -17.49
C GLU A 122 -20.00 31.77 -18.16
N THR A 123 -18.80 31.89 -18.73
CA THR A 123 -18.40 33.07 -19.53
C THR A 123 -19.13 33.17 -20.87
N ARG A 124 -19.55 32.05 -21.46
CA ARG A 124 -20.45 32.02 -22.63
C ARG A 124 -21.91 32.37 -22.25
N ALA A 125 -22.36 31.99 -21.06
CA ALA A 125 -23.69 32.34 -20.54
C ALA A 125 -23.78 33.79 -20.02
N ALA A 126 -22.67 34.38 -19.55
CA ALA A 126 -22.60 35.76 -19.06
C ALA A 126 -22.76 36.84 -20.15
N GLY A 127 -22.91 36.45 -21.43
CA GLY A 127 -23.18 37.35 -22.55
C GLY A 127 -24.66 37.75 -22.73
N MET A 128 -25.59 37.11 -22.02
CA MET A 128 -27.02 37.46 -22.03
C MET A 128 -27.51 37.52 -20.58
N GLY A 129 -27.84 38.72 -20.13
CA GLY A 129 -27.92 39.07 -18.72
C GLY A 129 -29.15 38.58 -17.95
N GLY A 130 -29.15 38.96 -16.67
CA GLY A 130 -30.32 38.91 -15.79
C GLY A 130 -30.08 38.01 -14.59
N GLY A 131 -30.01 38.62 -13.40
CA GLY A 131 -29.75 37.94 -12.14
C GLY A 131 -30.76 36.86 -11.79
N GLY A 132 -30.26 35.85 -11.10
CA GLY A 132 -31.01 34.81 -10.41
C GLY A 132 -30.02 34.07 -9.51
N ASP A 133 -30.10 34.34 -8.21
CA ASP A 133 -29.55 33.47 -7.18
C ASP A 133 -30.25 32.11 -7.31
N GLU A 134 -29.62 31.17 -8.01
CA GLU A 134 -29.97 29.76 -7.95
C GLU A 134 -28.73 28.98 -7.50
N ASP A 135 -28.72 28.76 -6.19
CA ASP A 135 -27.83 27.87 -5.47
C ASP A 135 -27.92 26.44 -6.02
N GLU A 136 -26.98 26.06 -6.90
CA GLU A 136 -26.87 24.67 -7.39
C GLU A 136 -25.41 24.19 -7.45
N ASP A 137 -24.66 24.35 -6.35
CA ASP A 137 -23.46 23.55 -6.12
C ASP A 137 -23.42 23.10 -4.66
N GLY A 138 -23.68 21.82 -4.41
CA GLY A 138 -23.83 21.22 -3.07
C GLY A 138 -22.57 21.15 -2.21
N MET A 139 -21.58 22.02 -2.46
CA MET A 139 -20.43 22.17 -1.55
C MET A 139 -20.65 23.37 -0.61
N PRO A 140 -20.58 23.17 0.71
CA PRO A 140 -20.60 24.28 1.66
C PRO A 140 -19.49 25.27 1.30
N ARG A 141 -19.85 26.49 0.89
CA ARG A 141 -18.88 27.54 0.58
C ARG A 141 -18.04 27.79 1.85
N LEU A 142 -16.74 27.49 1.76
CA LEU A 142 -15.81 27.77 2.85
C LEU A 142 -15.79 29.27 3.13
N PRO A 143 -15.63 29.69 4.41
CA PRO A 143 -15.57 31.11 4.74
C PRO A 143 -14.46 31.82 3.93
N PRO A 144 -14.69 33.03 3.41
CA PRO A 144 -13.75 33.70 2.51
C PRO A 144 -12.37 33.93 3.15
N LYS A 145 -12.33 34.12 4.48
CA LYS A 145 -11.08 34.25 5.23
C LYS A 145 -10.25 32.96 5.26
N VAL A 146 -10.90 31.80 5.25
CA VAL A 146 -10.22 30.49 5.15
C VAL A 146 -9.58 30.36 3.77
N VAL A 147 -10.30 30.74 2.71
CA VAL A 147 -9.79 30.73 1.33
C VAL A 147 -8.54 31.62 1.19
N GLU A 148 -8.58 32.84 1.73
CA GLU A 148 -7.45 33.77 1.68
C GLU A 148 -6.23 33.23 2.45
N VAL A 149 -6.43 32.73 3.67
CA VAL A 149 -5.34 32.23 4.52
C VAL A 149 -4.69 30.98 3.91
N TYR A 150 -5.47 29.98 3.50
CA TYR A 150 -4.92 28.75 2.93
C TYR A 150 -4.38 28.96 1.51
N GLY A 151 -4.96 29.89 0.73
CA GLY A 151 -4.39 30.32 -0.54
C GLY A 151 -3.02 31.00 -0.38
N ALA A 152 -2.82 31.78 0.67
CA ALA A 152 -1.52 32.36 1.00
C ALA A 152 -0.50 31.29 1.45
N ILE A 153 -0.94 30.30 2.24
CA ILE A 153 -0.11 29.16 2.66
C ILE A 153 0.35 28.36 1.44
N GLY A 154 -0.53 28.08 0.46
CA GLY A 154 -0.16 27.37 -0.76
C GLY A 154 0.96 28.06 -1.55
N LYS A 155 0.93 29.40 -1.65
CA LYS A 155 2.02 30.17 -2.28
C LYS A 155 3.36 30.02 -1.57
N MET A 156 3.34 29.91 -0.23
CA MET A 156 4.53 29.69 0.58
C MET A 156 5.06 28.26 0.45
N LEU A 157 4.17 27.26 0.42
CA LEU A 157 4.53 25.83 0.26
C LEU A 157 5.21 25.54 -1.09
N LYS A 158 4.95 26.35 -2.13
CA LYS A 158 5.62 26.25 -3.42
C LYS A 158 7.13 26.48 -3.35
N SER A 159 7.59 27.42 -2.51
CA SER A 159 9.01 27.75 -2.34
C SER A 159 9.59 27.26 -1.02
N TYR A 160 8.86 26.40 -0.30
CA TYR A 160 9.28 25.91 1.01
C TYR A 160 10.48 24.95 0.86
N THR A 161 11.48 25.12 1.72
CA THR A 161 12.68 24.27 1.75
C THR A 161 12.90 23.73 3.16
N ALA A 162 12.98 24.62 4.14
CA ALA A 162 13.15 24.28 5.55
C ALA A 162 12.44 25.30 6.45
N GLY A 163 12.16 24.90 7.69
CA GLY A 163 11.60 25.76 8.72
C GLY A 163 10.33 25.21 9.35
N LYS A 164 9.69 26.01 10.21
CA LYS A 164 8.44 25.58 10.86
C LYS A 164 7.25 25.86 9.94
N LEU A 165 6.42 24.84 9.75
CA LEU A 165 5.14 25.02 9.05
C LEU A 165 4.17 25.86 9.89
N PRO A 166 3.34 26.74 9.26
CA PRO A 166 2.37 27.56 9.96
C PRO A 166 1.39 26.73 10.80
N LYS A 167 1.00 27.24 11.97
CA LYS A 167 0.00 26.58 12.84
C LYS A 167 -1.29 26.25 12.10
N ALA A 168 -1.75 27.16 11.23
CA ALA A 168 -2.94 26.95 10.39
C ALA A 168 -2.82 25.71 9.46
N PHE A 169 -1.62 25.36 9.00
CA PHE A 169 -1.40 24.14 8.24
C PHE A 169 -1.38 22.90 9.14
N LYS A 170 -0.74 22.99 10.31
CA LYS A 170 -0.66 21.88 11.28
C LYS A 170 -2.02 21.44 11.83
N ILE A 171 -3.03 22.32 11.87
CA ILE A 171 -4.39 21.99 12.35
C ILE A 171 -5.30 21.37 11.30
N ILE A 172 -4.87 21.29 10.03
CA ILE A 172 -5.65 20.67 8.94
C ILE A 172 -6.16 19.27 9.32
N PRO A 173 -5.38 18.37 9.97
CA PRO A 173 -5.84 17.03 10.32
C PRO A 173 -7.06 16.99 11.25
N SER A 174 -7.23 18.04 12.06
CA SER A 174 -8.33 18.14 13.02
C SER A 174 -9.62 18.68 12.40
N LEU A 175 -9.58 19.12 11.14
CA LEU A 175 -10.74 19.69 10.45
C LEU A 175 -11.61 18.58 9.87
N THR A 176 -12.93 18.72 9.99
CA THR A 176 -13.90 17.83 9.32
C THR A 176 -13.80 17.92 7.80
N ASN A 177 -13.46 19.10 7.28
CA ASN A 177 -13.44 19.41 5.84
C ASN A 177 -11.99 19.50 5.33
N TRP A 178 -11.08 18.72 5.92
CA TRP A 178 -9.64 18.83 5.66
C TRP A 178 -9.28 18.71 4.17
N GLU A 179 -9.98 17.85 3.41
CA GLU A 179 -9.72 17.66 1.97
C GLU A 179 -9.93 18.96 1.18
N GLN A 180 -11.05 19.64 1.40
CA GLN A 180 -11.36 20.91 0.71
C GLN A 180 -10.35 22.00 1.10
N VAL A 181 -9.99 22.06 2.38
CA VAL A 181 -9.00 23.02 2.88
C VAL A 181 -7.62 22.76 2.29
N LEU A 182 -7.24 21.49 2.16
CA LEU A 182 -5.98 21.08 1.55
C LEU A 182 -5.94 21.44 0.06
N TRP A 183 -7.04 21.24 -0.67
CA TRP A 183 -7.14 21.63 -2.08
C TRP A 183 -6.90 23.13 -2.30
N LEU A 184 -7.32 24.00 -1.38
CA LEU A 184 -7.04 25.45 -1.46
C LEU A 184 -5.54 25.78 -1.44
N THR A 185 -4.73 24.92 -0.84
CA THR A 185 -3.27 25.10 -0.77
C THR A 185 -2.54 24.63 -2.03
N ARG A 186 -3.27 24.11 -3.04
CA ARG A 186 -2.74 23.62 -4.32
C ARG A 186 -1.58 22.63 -4.16
N PRO A 187 -1.86 21.41 -3.65
CA PRO A 187 -0.83 20.40 -3.39
C PRO A 187 0.00 20.00 -4.61
N GLU A 188 -0.54 20.18 -5.82
CA GLU A 188 0.15 19.91 -7.08
C GLU A 188 1.34 20.86 -7.34
N GLN A 189 1.39 22.01 -6.66
CA GLN A 189 2.45 23.02 -6.82
C GLN A 189 3.42 23.06 -5.64
N TRP A 190 3.28 22.15 -4.68
CA TRP A 190 4.16 22.10 -3.52
C TRP A 190 5.57 21.71 -3.91
N SER A 191 6.55 22.23 -3.17
CA SER A 191 7.91 21.72 -3.25
C SER A 191 7.99 20.30 -2.69
N SER A 192 8.99 19.52 -3.12
CA SER A 192 9.24 18.17 -2.57
C SER A 192 9.47 18.20 -1.05
N HIS A 193 10.07 19.28 -0.53
CA HIS A 193 10.28 19.49 0.91
C HIS A 193 8.95 19.72 1.65
N ALA A 194 8.03 20.48 1.05
CA ALA A 194 6.70 20.71 1.62
C ALA A 194 5.90 19.41 1.68
N MET A 195 5.98 18.59 0.62
CA MET A 195 5.30 17.29 0.59
C MET A 195 5.82 16.35 1.69
N LEU A 196 7.12 16.32 1.93
CA LEU A 196 7.71 15.55 3.05
C LEU A 196 7.20 16.04 4.40
N ALA A 197 7.29 17.35 4.66
CA ALA A 197 6.86 17.93 5.93
C ALA A 197 5.35 17.73 6.17
N ALA A 198 4.54 17.88 5.12
CA ALA A 198 3.11 17.58 5.14
C ALA A 198 2.85 16.10 5.44
N THR A 199 3.57 15.19 4.78
CA THR A 199 3.43 13.75 4.99
C THR A 199 3.78 13.35 6.43
N LYS A 200 4.84 13.92 7.03
CA LYS A 200 5.18 13.70 8.44
C LYS A 200 4.01 14.09 9.38
N ILE A 201 3.40 15.26 9.16
CA ILE A 201 2.27 15.75 9.97
C ILE A 201 1.02 14.89 9.74
N PHE A 202 0.68 14.60 8.50
CA PHE A 202 -0.52 13.86 8.15
C PHE A 202 -0.44 12.38 8.53
N ALA A 203 0.73 11.75 8.37
CA ALA A 203 0.96 10.38 8.79
C ALA A 203 0.88 10.21 10.31
N SER A 204 1.15 11.23 11.11
CA SER A 204 1.04 11.16 12.58
C SER A 204 -0.36 11.50 13.08
N ASN A 205 -1.05 12.46 12.47
CA ASN A 205 -2.30 13.01 12.99
C ASN A 205 -3.57 12.43 12.35
N PHE A 206 -3.51 11.87 11.13
CA PHE A 206 -4.69 11.27 10.52
C PHE A 206 -5.00 9.86 11.05
N ASN A 207 -6.28 9.51 11.05
CA ASN A 207 -6.71 8.11 11.14
C ASN A 207 -6.38 7.36 9.83
N ALA A 208 -6.43 6.03 9.83
CA ALA A 208 -6.05 5.22 8.67
C ALA A 208 -6.85 5.58 7.40
N LYS A 209 -8.15 5.88 7.52
CA LYS A 209 -9.04 6.22 6.41
C LYS A 209 -8.70 7.59 5.78
N MET A 210 -8.40 8.60 6.60
CA MET A 210 -7.98 9.92 6.13
C MET A 210 -6.56 9.88 5.54
N ALA A 211 -5.63 9.17 6.17
CA ALA A 211 -4.27 8.97 5.65
C ALA A 211 -4.29 8.25 4.29
N GLN A 212 -5.14 7.21 4.15
CA GLN A 212 -5.32 6.50 2.88
C GLN A 212 -5.74 7.45 1.76
N ARG A 213 -6.73 8.32 2.02
CA ARG A 213 -7.18 9.33 1.04
C ARG A 213 -6.07 10.31 0.69
N PHE A 214 -5.34 10.80 1.70
CA PHE A 214 -4.22 11.70 1.46
C PHE A 214 -3.14 11.05 0.58
N TYR A 215 -2.78 9.81 0.88
CA TYR A 215 -1.78 9.06 0.12
C TYR A 215 -2.22 8.79 -1.31
N ASN A 216 -3.49 8.45 -1.53
CA ASN A 216 -4.01 8.14 -2.85
C ASN A 216 -4.14 9.37 -3.75
N VAL A 217 -4.71 10.46 -3.22
CA VAL A 217 -5.07 11.63 -4.03
C VAL A 217 -3.90 12.59 -4.22
N PHE A 218 -3.04 12.75 -3.22
CA PHE A 218 -1.99 13.78 -3.24
C PHE A 218 -0.59 13.18 -3.35
N LEU A 219 -0.19 12.31 -2.43
CA LEU A 219 1.20 11.80 -2.38
C LEU A 219 1.53 10.90 -3.57
N LEU A 220 0.64 9.95 -3.90
CA LEU A 220 0.83 9.04 -5.02
C LEU A 220 0.96 9.81 -6.33
N GLU A 221 0.05 10.75 -6.60
CA GLU A 221 0.08 11.57 -7.81
C GLU A 221 1.36 12.43 -7.88
N ALA A 222 1.77 13.05 -6.78
CA ALA A 222 3.03 13.82 -6.74
C ALA A 222 4.26 12.95 -7.06
N CYS A 223 4.34 11.74 -6.51
CA CYS A 223 5.43 10.81 -6.82
C CYS A 223 5.40 10.37 -8.29
N ARG A 224 4.21 10.10 -8.85
CA ARG A 224 4.06 9.66 -10.25
C ARG A 224 4.46 10.77 -11.23
N THR A 225 4.06 12.01 -10.96
CA THR A 225 4.45 13.17 -11.78
C THR A 225 5.96 13.38 -11.77
N ASP A 226 6.59 13.35 -10.60
CA ASP A 226 8.04 13.52 -10.48
C ASP A 226 8.83 12.41 -11.21
N ILE A 227 8.38 11.15 -11.09
CA ILE A 227 8.99 10.02 -11.82
C ILE A 227 8.82 10.17 -13.34
N LEU A 228 7.67 10.68 -13.78
CA LEU A 228 7.41 10.88 -15.21
C LEU A 228 8.31 11.97 -15.81
N GLU A 229 8.48 13.07 -15.09
CA GLU A 229 9.29 14.22 -15.52
C GLU A 229 10.80 13.95 -15.41
N ASN A 230 11.25 13.50 -14.22
CA ASN A 230 12.68 13.41 -13.90
C ASN A 230 13.27 12.02 -14.15
N ARG A 231 12.43 11.00 -14.40
CA ARG A 231 12.82 9.58 -14.53
C ARG A 231 13.48 8.96 -13.29
N ARG A 232 13.60 9.73 -12.22
CA ARG A 232 14.07 9.38 -10.87
C ARG A 232 13.17 10.09 -9.87
N LEU A 233 13.01 9.52 -8.68
CA LEU A 233 12.23 10.17 -7.62
C LEU A 233 13.13 11.09 -6.81
N ASN A 234 12.65 12.30 -6.52
CA ASN A 234 13.29 13.23 -5.61
C ASN A 234 13.46 12.60 -4.21
N TYR A 235 14.61 12.86 -3.59
CA TYR A 235 14.93 12.38 -2.24
C TYR A 235 13.84 12.66 -1.21
N HIS A 236 13.29 13.89 -1.16
CA HIS A 236 12.28 14.24 -0.16
C HIS A 236 10.95 13.53 -0.39
N LEU A 237 10.61 13.26 -1.66
CA LEU A 237 9.45 12.44 -1.99
C LEU A 237 9.68 10.96 -1.62
N TYR A 238 10.91 10.46 -1.82
CA TYR A 238 11.29 9.12 -1.37
C TYR A 238 11.17 8.98 0.15
N GLU A 239 11.68 9.96 0.90
CA GLU A 239 11.55 9.99 2.36
C GLU A 239 10.08 10.15 2.79
N ALA A 240 9.27 10.91 2.03
CA ALA A 240 7.83 11.00 2.28
C ALA A 240 7.15 9.63 2.11
N LEU A 241 7.53 8.86 1.09
CA LEU A 241 7.07 7.48 0.92
C LEU A 241 7.49 6.62 2.11
N ARG A 242 8.75 6.68 2.56
CA ARG A 242 9.20 5.93 3.75
C ARG A 242 8.37 6.27 4.98
N LYS A 243 8.12 7.56 5.24
CA LYS A 243 7.30 8.01 6.37
C LYS A 243 5.83 7.58 6.24
N SER A 244 5.30 7.44 5.03
CA SER A 244 3.93 6.93 4.83
C SER A 244 3.75 5.45 5.19
N VAL A 245 4.82 4.65 5.13
CA VAL A 245 4.77 3.20 5.48
C VAL A 245 4.52 2.96 6.97
N TYR A 246 4.80 3.95 7.84
CA TYR A 246 4.52 3.86 9.29
C TYR A 246 3.02 3.76 9.61
N LYS A 247 2.13 4.01 8.63
CA LYS A 247 0.72 3.59 8.66
C LYS A 247 0.47 2.53 7.57
N PRO A 248 0.77 1.24 7.82
CA PRO A 248 0.78 0.20 6.79
C PRO A 248 -0.58 0.02 6.09
N ALA A 249 -1.67 0.03 6.85
CA ALA A 249 -3.04 -0.09 6.34
C ALA A 249 -3.34 0.96 5.26
N ALA A 250 -3.07 2.22 5.59
CA ALA A 250 -3.25 3.36 4.70
C ALA A 250 -2.30 3.30 3.50
N PHE A 251 -1.04 2.90 3.69
CA PHE A 251 -0.07 2.76 2.62
C PHE A 251 -0.49 1.70 1.59
N TYR A 252 -0.87 0.51 2.04
CA TYR A 252 -1.27 -0.58 1.13
C TYR A 252 -2.55 -0.23 0.37
N LYS A 253 -3.60 0.22 1.07
CA LYS A 253 -4.90 0.56 0.46
C LYS A 253 -4.86 1.84 -0.37
N GLY A 254 -4.01 2.81 0.00
CA GLY A 254 -3.94 4.14 -0.63
C GLY A 254 -2.90 4.25 -1.74
N MET A 255 -1.81 3.48 -1.66
CA MET A 255 -0.70 3.56 -2.62
C MET A 255 -0.48 2.25 -3.37
N LEU A 256 -0.11 1.17 -2.67
CA LEU A 256 0.37 -0.05 -3.32
C LEU A 256 -0.70 -0.75 -4.17
N LEU A 257 -1.89 -1.00 -3.59
CA LEU A 257 -2.97 -1.69 -4.27
C LEU A 257 -3.56 -0.87 -5.42
N PRO A 258 -3.80 0.45 -5.29
CA PRO A 258 -4.17 1.29 -6.43
C PRO A 258 -3.11 1.28 -7.54
N LEU A 259 -1.82 1.36 -7.19
CA LEU A 259 -0.73 1.31 -8.17
C LEU A 259 -0.70 -0.04 -8.91
N ALA A 260 -0.92 -1.16 -8.21
CA ALA A 260 -1.00 -2.48 -8.83
C ALA A 260 -2.29 -2.69 -9.65
N SER A 261 -3.42 -2.08 -9.26
CA SER A 261 -4.72 -2.30 -9.89
C SER A 261 -4.97 -1.38 -11.11
N ALA A 262 -4.36 -0.19 -11.14
CA ALA A 262 -4.59 0.80 -12.19
C ALA A 262 -4.14 0.34 -13.58
N GLY A 263 -3.26 -0.67 -13.66
CA GLY A 263 -2.79 -1.26 -14.92
C GLY A 263 -1.88 -0.37 -15.75
N ASP A 264 -1.61 0.86 -15.28
CA ASP A 264 -0.72 1.83 -15.92
C ASP A 264 0.60 2.02 -15.16
N CYS A 265 0.87 1.24 -14.10
CA CYS A 265 2.14 1.29 -13.38
C CYS A 265 3.32 0.94 -14.29
N THR A 266 4.36 1.77 -14.29
CA THR A 266 5.62 1.46 -15.01
C THR A 266 6.58 0.65 -14.16
N LEU A 267 7.55 -0.02 -14.80
CA LEU A 267 8.60 -0.76 -14.10
C LEU A 267 9.41 0.11 -13.14
N ARG A 268 9.67 1.36 -13.52
CA ARG A 268 10.43 2.30 -12.68
C ARG A 268 9.64 2.72 -11.45
N GLU A 269 8.35 3.04 -11.64
CA GLU A 269 7.44 3.28 -10.52
C GLU A 269 7.44 2.06 -9.58
N ALA A 270 7.22 0.86 -10.12
CA ALA A 270 7.22 -0.37 -9.34
C ALA A 270 8.53 -0.60 -8.57
N ALA A 271 9.69 -0.39 -9.22
CA ALA A 271 11.00 -0.56 -8.61
C ALA A 271 11.24 0.40 -7.44
N ILE A 272 10.85 1.67 -7.59
CA ILE A 272 11.00 2.67 -6.53
C ILE A 272 10.13 2.32 -5.32
N PHE A 273 8.85 2.01 -5.53
CA PHE A 273 7.94 1.63 -4.44
C PHE A 273 8.35 0.30 -3.79
N ALA A 274 8.84 -0.65 -4.58
CA ALA A 274 9.38 -1.91 -4.07
C ALA A 274 10.64 -1.70 -3.22
N SER A 275 11.49 -0.73 -3.57
CA SER A 275 12.67 -0.39 -2.76
C SER A 275 12.30 0.22 -1.40
N VAL A 276 11.24 1.04 -1.35
CA VAL A 276 10.73 1.59 -0.07
C VAL A 276 10.22 0.45 0.81
N LEU A 277 9.43 -0.47 0.23
CA LEU A 277 8.93 -1.64 0.93
C LEU A 277 10.04 -2.55 1.45
N SER A 278 11.15 -2.72 0.71
CA SER A 278 12.25 -3.58 1.16
C SER A 278 13.00 -3.00 2.35
N ARG A 279 13.12 -1.67 2.45
CA ARG A 279 13.83 -0.98 3.54
C ARG A 279 13.04 -0.88 4.84
N VAL A 280 11.74 -0.57 4.78
CA VAL A 280 10.95 -0.35 6.00
C VAL A 280 10.43 -1.66 6.58
N THR A 281 10.51 -1.84 7.90
CA THR A 281 9.91 -2.99 8.58
C THR A 281 8.40 -2.78 8.74
N ILE A 282 7.61 -3.75 8.28
CA ILE A 282 6.14 -3.68 8.28
C ILE A 282 5.59 -4.84 9.12
N PRO A 283 4.54 -4.66 9.92
CA PRO A 283 3.90 -5.77 10.61
C PRO A 283 3.45 -6.89 9.64
N ALA A 284 3.61 -8.14 10.09
CA ALA A 284 3.36 -9.33 9.26
C ALA A 284 1.91 -9.41 8.78
N ASN A 285 0.94 -9.03 9.61
CA ASN A 285 -0.50 -9.12 9.31
C ASN A 285 -0.88 -8.24 8.10
N HIS A 286 -0.51 -6.96 8.12
CA HIS A 286 -0.76 -6.05 7.00
C HIS A 286 -0.07 -6.54 5.72
N SER A 287 1.15 -7.06 5.83
CA SER A 287 1.88 -7.62 4.69
C SER A 287 1.18 -8.86 4.12
N ALA A 288 0.62 -9.72 4.97
CA ALA A 288 -0.12 -10.91 4.57
C ALA A 288 -1.41 -10.57 3.82
N VAL A 289 -2.19 -9.60 4.32
CA VAL A 289 -3.41 -9.11 3.65
C VAL A 289 -3.08 -8.46 2.31
N ALA A 290 -2.04 -7.61 2.26
CA ALA A 290 -1.59 -7.01 1.01
C ALA A 290 -1.17 -8.06 -0.03
N LEU A 291 -0.44 -9.10 0.41
CA LEU A 291 0.02 -10.18 -0.44
C LEU A 291 -1.15 -11.03 -0.99
N LEU A 292 -2.17 -11.30 -0.15
CA LEU A 292 -3.40 -11.96 -0.57
C LEU A 292 -4.12 -11.16 -1.67
N LYS A 293 -4.29 -9.84 -1.47
CA LYS A 293 -4.93 -8.98 -2.47
C LYS A 293 -4.11 -8.91 -3.76
N LEU A 294 -2.78 -8.77 -3.67
CA LEU A 294 -1.89 -8.78 -4.85
C LEU A 294 -1.97 -10.09 -5.64
N ALA A 295 -2.11 -11.23 -4.96
CA ALA A 295 -2.26 -12.54 -5.61
C ALA A 295 -3.59 -12.67 -6.39
N GLN A 296 -4.65 -11.99 -5.93
CA GLN A 296 -5.98 -11.99 -6.55
C GLN A 296 -6.12 -10.99 -7.70
N LEU A 297 -5.21 -10.00 -7.80
CA LEU A 297 -5.23 -9.02 -8.88
C LEU A 297 -4.82 -9.63 -10.23
N PRO A 298 -5.30 -9.06 -11.36
CA PRO A 298 -4.85 -9.48 -12.68
C PRO A 298 -3.35 -9.28 -12.79
N TYR A 299 -2.70 -10.23 -13.46
CA TYR A 299 -1.26 -10.20 -13.60
C TYR A 299 -0.79 -8.97 -14.38
N ASN A 300 0.14 -8.24 -13.77
CA ASN A 300 0.94 -7.24 -14.43
C ASN A 300 2.41 -7.46 -14.05
N GLY A 301 3.34 -6.97 -14.87
CA GLY A 301 4.77 -7.11 -14.62
C GLY A 301 5.26 -6.52 -13.28
N ALA A 302 4.59 -5.48 -12.77
CA ALA A 302 4.91 -4.81 -11.51
C ALA A 302 4.50 -5.62 -10.27
N THR A 303 3.40 -6.36 -10.34
CA THR A 303 2.85 -7.18 -9.24
C THR A 303 3.83 -8.27 -8.84
N SER A 304 4.52 -8.89 -9.81
CA SER A 304 5.61 -9.84 -9.55
C SER A 304 6.72 -9.25 -8.67
N LEU A 305 7.04 -7.97 -8.87
CA LEU A 305 8.09 -7.29 -8.11
C LEU A 305 7.65 -7.06 -6.66
N PHE A 306 6.41 -6.60 -6.46
CA PHE A 306 5.86 -6.40 -5.12
C PHE A 306 5.71 -7.72 -4.35
N ILE A 307 5.20 -8.78 -5.00
CA ILE A 307 5.11 -10.12 -4.42
C ILE A 307 6.50 -10.61 -4.01
N ARG A 308 7.51 -10.48 -4.88
CA ARG A 308 8.89 -10.88 -4.57
C ARG A 308 9.45 -10.17 -3.33
N VAL A 309 9.28 -8.84 -3.26
CA VAL A 309 9.78 -8.04 -2.13
C VAL A 309 9.08 -8.41 -0.82
N LEU A 310 7.76 -8.57 -0.83
CA LEU A 310 7.01 -8.96 0.36
C LEU A 310 7.38 -10.38 0.84
N LEU A 311 7.59 -11.33 -0.07
CA LEU A 311 8.06 -12.67 0.28
C LEU A 311 9.50 -12.66 0.85
N ASN A 312 10.35 -11.75 0.38
CA ASN A 312 11.71 -11.57 0.88
C ASN A 312 11.77 -11.02 2.31
N LYS A 313 10.67 -10.48 2.86
CA LYS A 313 10.56 -10.11 4.28
C LYS A 313 10.51 -11.31 5.22
N LYS A 314 10.26 -12.53 4.70
CA LYS A 314 10.32 -13.80 5.47
C LYS A 314 9.36 -13.85 6.66
N TYR A 315 8.20 -13.21 6.56
CA TYR A 315 7.16 -13.31 7.59
C TYR A 315 6.52 -14.69 7.61
N ALA A 316 6.00 -15.09 8.77
CA ALA A 316 5.11 -16.24 8.88
C ALA A 316 3.76 -15.86 8.27
N LEU A 317 3.38 -16.51 7.17
CA LEU A 317 2.15 -16.20 6.44
C LEU A 317 1.03 -17.15 6.88
N PRO A 318 -0.23 -16.66 7.00
CA PRO A 318 -1.39 -17.52 7.17
C PRO A 318 -1.56 -18.48 5.98
N TYR A 319 -2.04 -19.70 6.23
CA TYR A 319 -2.20 -20.72 5.19
C TYR A 319 -3.11 -20.27 4.04
N LYS A 320 -4.16 -19.48 4.31
CA LYS A 320 -5.02 -18.88 3.27
C LYS A 320 -4.21 -18.06 2.25
N VAL A 321 -3.20 -17.31 2.71
CA VAL A 321 -2.34 -16.48 1.83
C VAL A 321 -1.43 -17.36 0.98
N ILE A 322 -0.87 -18.41 1.58
CA ILE A 322 -0.02 -19.38 0.87
C ILE A 322 -0.81 -20.10 -0.21
N ASP A 323 -2.02 -20.57 0.11
CA ASP A 323 -2.89 -21.26 -0.82
C ASP A 323 -3.28 -20.32 -1.99
N SER A 324 -3.62 -19.05 -1.70
CA SER A 324 -3.90 -18.04 -2.74
C SER A 324 -2.68 -17.72 -3.61
N LEU A 325 -1.46 -17.74 -3.07
CA LEU A 325 -0.24 -17.54 -3.86
C LEU A 325 0.01 -18.73 -4.79
N VAL A 326 -0.23 -19.97 -4.32
CA VAL A 326 -0.16 -21.15 -5.19
C VAL A 326 -1.13 -21.00 -6.35
N ASP A 327 -2.38 -20.63 -6.09
CA ASP A 327 -3.40 -20.45 -7.12
C ASP A 327 -3.04 -19.31 -8.10
N HIS A 328 -2.45 -18.21 -7.59
CA HIS A 328 -1.88 -17.16 -8.44
C HIS A 328 -0.83 -17.73 -9.40
N PHE A 329 0.16 -18.48 -8.90
CA PHE A 329 1.18 -19.10 -9.76
C PHE A 329 0.59 -20.14 -10.74
N MET A 330 -0.45 -20.87 -10.33
CA MET A 330 -1.09 -21.87 -11.20
C MET A 330 -1.77 -21.27 -12.42
N THR A 331 -2.21 -20.01 -12.32
CA THR A 331 -2.84 -19.27 -13.44
C THR A 331 -1.92 -19.19 -14.67
N PHE A 332 -0.60 -19.26 -14.48
CA PHE A 332 0.38 -19.20 -15.58
C PHE A 332 0.70 -20.55 -16.24
N THR A 333 0.08 -21.64 -15.80
CA THR A 333 0.28 -22.96 -16.43
C THR A 333 -0.21 -22.98 -17.88
N THR A 334 -1.27 -22.23 -18.17
CA THR A 334 -1.87 -22.10 -19.51
C THR A 334 -1.35 -20.90 -20.30
N GLU A 335 -0.47 -20.08 -19.72
CA GLU A 335 0.07 -18.89 -20.36
C GLU A 335 1.07 -19.31 -21.46
N THR A 336 0.87 -18.84 -22.68
CA THR A 336 1.74 -19.19 -23.81
C THR A 336 2.92 -18.23 -23.98
N ARG A 337 2.86 -17.05 -23.36
CA ARG A 337 3.93 -16.05 -23.41
C ARG A 337 5.11 -16.48 -22.53
N VAL A 338 6.32 -16.07 -22.91
CA VAL A 338 7.54 -16.30 -22.13
C VAL A 338 7.50 -15.42 -20.88
N LEU A 339 7.42 -16.02 -19.69
CA LEU A 339 7.35 -15.29 -18.45
C LEU A 339 8.66 -14.54 -18.12
N PRO A 340 8.59 -13.35 -17.51
CA PRO A 340 9.80 -12.61 -17.16
C PRO A 340 10.59 -13.28 -16.03
N VAL A 341 11.90 -12.99 -15.97
CA VAL A 341 12.80 -13.50 -14.92
C VAL A 341 12.30 -13.14 -13.52
N LEU A 342 11.74 -11.94 -13.33
CA LEU A 342 11.16 -11.51 -12.05
C LEU A 342 10.07 -12.47 -11.53
N TRP A 343 9.28 -13.06 -12.41
CA TRP A 343 8.25 -14.03 -12.03
C TRP A 343 8.89 -15.35 -11.57
N HIS A 344 9.93 -15.82 -12.27
CA HIS A 344 10.67 -17.01 -11.84
C HIS A 344 11.38 -16.79 -10.50
N GLN A 345 11.92 -15.59 -10.29
CA GLN A 345 12.54 -15.19 -9.02
C GLN A 345 11.52 -15.11 -7.88
N SER A 346 10.32 -14.56 -8.11
CA SER A 346 9.27 -14.51 -7.09
C SER A 346 8.83 -15.92 -6.67
N LEU A 347 8.67 -16.83 -7.64
CA LEU A 347 8.39 -18.25 -7.39
C LEU A 347 9.52 -18.94 -6.63
N LEU A 348 10.78 -18.61 -6.93
CA LEU A 348 11.93 -19.16 -6.22
C LEU A 348 11.94 -18.73 -4.75
N VAL A 349 11.73 -17.43 -4.46
CA VAL A 349 11.67 -16.94 -3.08
C VAL A 349 10.52 -17.63 -2.32
N PHE A 350 9.36 -17.78 -2.96
CA PHE A 350 8.23 -18.51 -2.40
C PHE A 350 8.62 -19.96 -2.03
N ALA A 351 9.23 -20.69 -2.96
CA ALA A 351 9.68 -22.07 -2.74
C ALA A 351 10.77 -22.19 -1.65
N GLN A 352 11.71 -21.25 -1.59
CA GLN A 352 12.79 -21.26 -0.59
C GLN A 352 12.26 -21.09 0.84
N ARG A 353 11.21 -20.29 1.03
CA ARG A 353 10.71 -19.89 2.34
C ARG A 353 9.52 -20.74 2.80
N TYR A 354 8.56 -20.99 1.93
CA TYR A 354 7.26 -21.57 2.31
C TYR A 354 7.12 -23.05 1.93
N ARG A 355 8.18 -23.74 1.49
CA ARG A 355 8.13 -25.18 1.13
C ARG A 355 7.52 -26.11 2.19
N GLY A 356 7.64 -25.76 3.47
CA GLY A 356 7.11 -26.53 4.59
C GLY A 356 5.61 -26.34 4.83
N ASP A 357 5.06 -25.24 4.33
CA ASP A 357 3.67 -24.81 4.58
C ASP A 357 2.74 -25.08 3.39
N ILE A 358 3.29 -25.64 2.31
CA ILE A 358 2.56 -26.05 1.10
C ILE A 358 2.08 -27.50 1.26
N THR A 359 0.85 -27.77 0.83
CA THR A 359 0.29 -29.14 0.83
C THR A 359 0.96 -30.02 -0.22
N ARG A 360 0.87 -31.34 -0.05
CA ARG A 360 1.41 -32.28 -1.04
C ARG A 360 0.72 -32.15 -2.41
N ALA A 361 -0.60 -31.96 -2.43
CA ALA A 361 -1.36 -31.76 -3.65
C ALA A 361 -0.88 -30.51 -4.40
N ASP A 362 -0.63 -29.40 -3.68
CA ASP A 362 -0.12 -28.16 -4.27
C ASP A 362 1.30 -28.29 -4.80
N LYS A 363 2.17 -29.07 -4.14
CA LYS A 363 3.50 -29.37 -4.67
C LYS A 363 3.43 -30.17 -5.98
N ASP A 364 2.48 -31.09 -6.10
CA ASP A 364 2.26 -31.84 -7.34
C ASP A 364 1.73 -30.91 -8.45
N ARG A 365 0.80 -29.98 -8.15
CA ARG A 365 0.37 -28.93 -9.10
C ARG A 365 1.54 -28.05 -9.55
N LEU A 366 2.35 -27.56 -8.61
CA LEU A 366 3.55 -26.77 -8.90
C LEU A 366 4.56 -27.53 -9.77
N LYS A 367 4.64 -28.85 -9.65
CA LYS A 367 5.49 -29.69 -10.51
C LYS A 367 5.07 -29.60 -11.97
N GLU A 368 3.77 -29.53 -12.26
CA GLU A 368 3.24 -29.39 -13.61
C GLU A 368 3.53 -27.99 -14.16
N LEU A 369 3.34 -26.95 -13.34
CA LEU A 369 3.73 -25.58 -13.70
C LEU A 369 5.21 -25.48 -14.09
N LEU A 370 6.12 -26.09 -13.33
CA LEU A 370 7.56 -26.06 -13.66
C LEU A 370 7.92 -26.81 -14.95
N LYS A 371 7.05 -27.71 -15.43
CA LYS A 371 7.23 -28.34 -16.75
C LYS A 371 6.74 -27.45 -17.87
N ALA A 372 5.63 -26.75 -17.66
CA ALA A 372 5.04 -25.82 -18.62
C ALA A 372 5.91 -24.56 -18.78
N GLN A 373 6.35 -23.97 -17.67
CA GLN A 373 7.12 -22.71 -17.63
C GLN A 373 8.55 -22.97 -17.14
N GLN A 374 9.48 -23.00 -18.09
CA GLN A 374 10.88 -23.36 -17.82
C GLN A 374 11.84 -22.19 -17.99
N HIS A 375 12.68 -21.99 -16.97
CA HIS A 375 13.82 -21.09 -16.99
C HIS A 375 15.11 -21.91 -16.78
N HIS A 376 16.10 -21.73 -17.64
CA HIS A 376 17.31 -22.56 -17.70
C HIS A 376 18.09 -22.65 -16.37
N GLN A 377 18.23 -21.53 -15.64
CA GLN A 377 18.94 -21.49 -14.35
C GLN A 377 18.03 -21.62 -13.12
N ILE A 378 16.86 -20.98 -13.12
CA ILE A 378 16.02 -20.84 -11.91
C ILE A 378 15.13 -22.06 -11.68
N THR A 379 14.50 -22.61 -12.71
CA THR A 379 13.56 -23.75 -12.58
C THR A 379 14.18 -24.97 -11.89
N PRO A 380 15.43 -25.38 -12.19
CA PRO A 380 16.10 -26.46 -11.45
C PRO A 380 16.21 -26.18 -9.94
N GLU A 381 16.50 -24.93 -9.56
CA GLU A 381 16.62 -24.52 -8.17
C GLU A 381 15.25 -24.48 -7.48
N VAL A 382 14.20 -23.98 -8.14
CA VAL A 382 12.83 -24.01 -7.61
C VAL A 382 12.40 -25.45 -7.34
N ARG A 383 12.63 -26.35 -8.31
CA ARG A 383 12.34 -27.78 -8.18
C ARG A 383 13.10 -28.37 -6.99
N ARG A 384 14.39 -28.08 -6.88
CA ARG A 384 15.22 -28.52 -5.76
C ARG A 384 14.60 -28.08 -4.41
N GLN A 385 14.24 -26.81 -4.28
CA GLN A 385 13.70 -26.26 -3.03
C GLN A 385 12.32 -26.83 -2.65
N LEU A 386 11.40 -26.99 -3.61
CA LEU A 386 10.05 -27.49 -3.33
C LEU A 386 10.03 -28.95 -2.86
N PHE A 387 10.90 -29.79 -3.44
CA PHE A 387 10.95 -31.22 -3.14
C PHE A 387 12.01 -31.60 -2.09
N MET A 388 12.82 -30.63 -1.63
CA MET A 388 13.70 -30.78 -0.47
C MET A 388 12.99 -30.31 0.81
N GLY A 389 12.01 -31.07 1.30
CA GLY A 389 11.40 -30.82 2.60
C GLY A 389 10.04 -31.49 2.80
N SER A 390 9.63 -31.56 4.07
CA SER A 390 8.31 -32.05 4.49
C SER A 390 7.18 -31.15 3.96
N CYS A 391 5.98 -31.73 3.82
CA CYS A 391 4.78 -31.00 3.41
C CYS A 391 3.92 -30.61 4.61
N ARG A 392 3.04 -29.62 4.44
CA ARG A 392 2.02 -29.28 5.43
C ARG A 392 1.14 -30.50 5.71
N GLY A 393 1.03 -30.89 6.98
CA GLY A 393 0.26 -32.05 7.42
C GLY A 393 1.01 -33.39 7.45
N GLU A 394 2.29 -33.43 7.06
CA GLU A 394 3.13 -34.61 7.31
C GLU A 394 3.66 -34.58 8.75
N PRO A 395 3.63 -35.72 9.48
CA PRO A 395 4.21 -35.78 10.82
C PRO A 395 5.71 -35.46 10.73
N LYS A 396 6.16 -34.48 11.53
CA LYS A 396 7.58 -34.13 11.70
C LYS A 396 8.32 -35.34 12.29
N GLY A 397 8.70 -36.28 11.44
CA GLY A 397 9.31 -37.55 11.86
C GLY A 397 9.52 -38.60 10.77
N SER A 398 9.01 -38.46 9.55
CA SER A 398 9.32 -39.42 8.47
C SER A 398 10.53 -38.96 7.63
N LEU A 399 11.68 -38.76 8.25
CA LEU A 399 12.95 -38.73 7.53
C LEU A 399 13.33 -40.19 7.21
N ALA A 400 13.09 -40.56 5.95
CA ALA A 400 13.70 -41.66 5.21
C ALA A 400 13.92 -42.99 5.98
N SER A 401 12.97 -43.92 5.89
CA SER A 401 13.29 -45.34 6.02
C SER A 401 14.10 -45.78 4.79
N THR A 402 15.43 -45.67 4.87
CA THR A 402 16.35 -46.36 3.96
C THR A 402 16.00 -47.86 3.99
N PRO A 403 15.83 -48.55 2.84
CA PRO A 403 15.64 -49.99 2.87
C PRO A 403 16.93 -50.62 3.40
N ARG A 404 16.86 -51.25 4.57
CA ARG A 404 17.94 -52.08 5.11
C ARG A 404 18.10 -53.26 4.14
N SER A 405 19.18 -53.24 3.36
CA SER A 405 19.64 -54.43 2.63
C SER A 405 19.94 -55.52 3.65
N THR A 406 19.06 -56.51 3.75
CA THR A 406 19.34 -57.78 4.41
C THR A 406 20.31 -58.56 3.53
N ASN A 407 21.61 -58.42 3.77
CA ASN A 407 22.59 -59.40 3.33
C ASN A 407 22.61 -60.50 4.38
N ASP A 408 21.81 -61.53 4.15
CA ASP A 408 21.88 -62.80 4.86
C ASP A 408 22.19 -63.87 3.81
N ALA A 409 23.47 -64.20 3.67
CA ALA A 409 23.92 -65.27 2.79
C ALA A 409 25.18 -65.94 3.38
N MET A 410 24.91 -67.04 4.09
CA MET A 410 25.67 -68.29 4.12
C MET A 410 27.13 -68.27 4.60
N ALA A 411 27.27 -68.55 5.89
CA ALA A 411 28.36 -69.39 6.38
C ALA A 411 27.95 -70.87 6.24
N THR A 412 28.61 -71.61 5.35
CA THR A 412 28.83 -73.08 5.43
C THR A 412 29.79 -73.51 4.33
N GLY A 413 30.88 -74.19 4.70
CA GLY A 413 31.80 -74.87 3.78
C GLY A 413 33.25 -74.72 4.19
#